data_AF-A0A0C3B6T3-F1
#
_entry.id   AF-A0A0C3B6T3-F1
#
_cell.length_a   1.000
_cell.length_b   1.000
_cell.length_c   1.000
_cell.angle_alpha   90.00
_cell.angle_beta   90.00
_cell.angle_gamma   90.00
#
_symmetry.space_group_name_H-M   'P 1'
#
loop_
_entity.id
_entity.type
_entity.pdbx_description
1 polymer ?
#
loop_
_entity_poly.entity_id
_entity_poly.type
_entity_poly.pdbx_seq_one_letter_code
_entity_poly.pdbx_strand_id
1 'polypeptide(L)'
;MTRVEVPDPLFGLTTNTRVQAPVERVSLVRLGAIRSLASSLGASSPSPSAVSMALRRKGPVHCVAISDERAMSAALRFTDDHQTMTELACSATLVPAYTPHLLEHILDGLHTPNQEKRKVLVFVLCGGCKGSLEAMRLFQERLSDWQGDDIIMDGNRLTPCILDEPRTNA
;
A
#
# COMPACT_ATOMS: atom_id res chain seq x y z
N MET A 1 28.32 -3.42 3.64
CA MET A 1 27.12 -3.85 4.40
C MET A 1 26.19 -2.66 4.45
N THR A 2 25.14 -2.62 3.62
CA THR A 2 24.17 -1.53 3.70
C THR A 2 23.20 -1.87 4.82
N ARG A 3 23.28 -1.13 5.92
CA ARG A 3 22.43 -1.28 7.09
C ARG A 3 21.14 -0.51 6.79
N VAL A 4 20.01 -1.20 6.77
CA VAL A 4 18.69 -0.57 6.64
C VAL A 4 18.18 -0.30 8.05
N GLU A 5 18.08 0.97 8.41
CA GLU A 5 17.44 1.38 9.65
C GLU A 5 15.92 1.37 9.47
N VAL A 6 15.23 0.90 10.49
CA VAL A 6 13.77 0.91 10.59
C VAL A 6 13.43 2.13 11.44
N PRO A 7 12.90 3.23 10.86
CA PRO A 7 12.39 4.33 11.67
C PRO A 7 11.13 3.87 12.42
N ASP A 8 10.80 4.57 13.49
CA ASP A 8 9.86 4.18 14.55
C ASP A 8 8.59 3.43 14.10
N PRO A 9 8.07 2.52 14.95
CA PRO A 9 7.05 1.54 14.62
C PRO A 9 5.61 2.11 14.53
N LEU A 10 5.48 3.38 14.14
CA LEU A 10 4.23 4.12 14.05
C LEU A 10 3.39 3.77 12.81
N PHE A 11 3.95 3.08 11.82
CA PHE A 11 3.24 2.70 10.59
C PHE A 11 3.17 1.18 10.43
N GLY A 12 1.94 0.64 10.42
CA GLY A 12 1.60 -0.78 10.53
C GLY A 12 2.00 -1.70 9.37
N LEU A 13 2.64 -1.19 8.30
CA LEU A 13 3.14 -1.99 7.16
C LEU A 13 4.53 -1.54 6.70
N THR A 14 5.51 -1.41 7.59
CA THR A 14 6.89 -1.04 7.17
C THR A 14 7.69 -2.26 6.72
N THR A 15 7.98 -2.37 5.42
CA THR A 15 9.21 -3.04 4.96
C THR A 15 10.04 -2.03 4.20
N ASN A 16 11.05 -1.46 4.86
CA ASN A 16 12.09 -0.69 4.18
C ASN A 16 12.90 -1.65 3.30
N THR A 17 12.48 -1.84 2.05
CA THR A 17 13.25 -2.60 1.07
C THR A 17 13.65 -1.65 -0.04
N ARG A 18 14.81 -1.01 0.08
CA ARG A 18 15.46 -0.35 -1.06
C ARG A 18 15.96 -1.44 -2.02
N VAL A 19 15.26 -1.63 -3.13
CA VAL A 19 15.64 -2.56 -4.20
C VAL A 19 16.53 -1.83 -5.21
N GLN A 20 17.76 -1.54 -4.80
CA GLN A 20 18.83 -1.03 -5.69
C GLN A 20 20.15 -1.70 -5.30
N ALA A 21 20.28 -3.00 -5.57
CA ALA A 21 21.53 -3.73 -5.35
C ALA A 21 21.71 -4.88 -6.37
N PRO A 22 22.96 -5.25 -6.71
CA PRO A 22 23.25 -6.53 -7.32
C PRO A 22 22.60 -7.65 -6.50
N VAL A 23 21.99 -8.62 -7.17
CA VAL A 23 21.16 -9.71 -6.58
C VAL A 23 21.88 -10.50 -5.48
N GLU A 24 23.20 -10.35 -5.36
CA GLU A 24 24.09 -11.14 -4.52
C GLU A 24 24.08 -10.74 -3.03
N ARG A 25 23.50 -9.61 -2.62
CA ARG A 25 23.44 -9.21 -1.19
C ARG A 25 22.16 -8.47 -0.77
N VAL A 26 21.03 -9.18 -0.78
CA VAL A 26 19.75 -8.66 -0.25
C VAL A 26 19.52 -9.21 1.16
N SER A 27 19.39 -8.31 2.14
CA SER A 27 19.00 -8.68 3.51
C SER A 27 17.48 -8.61 3.65
N LEU A 28 16.85 -9.71 4.05
CA LEU A 28 15.42 -9.74 4.33
C LEU A 28 15.14 -9.20 5.73
N VAL A 29 14.21 -8.25 5.81
CA VAL A 29 13.77 -7.67 7.09
C VAL A 29 12.84 -8.65 7.79
N ARG A 30 13.01 -8.79 9.11
CA ARG A 30 12.09 -9.51 9.98
C ARG A 30 11.39 -8.54 10.93
N LEU A 31 10.07 -8.55 10.91
CA LEU A 31 9.22 -7.78 11.81
C LEU A 31 9.19 -8.45 13.20
N GLY A 32 9.35 -7.65 14.25
CA GLY A 32 9.24 -8.13 15.63
C GLY A 32 7.82 -8.49 16.04
N ALA A 33 6.82 -7.84 15.43
CA ALA A 33 5.40 -8.14 15.61
C ALA A 33 4.60 -7.62 14.41
N ILE A 34 3.48 -8.28 14.10
CA ILE A 34 2.47 -7.79 13.16
C ILE A 34 1.44 -6.98 13.95
N ARG A 35 1.39 -5.67 13.73
CA ARG A 35 0.48 -4.75 14.45
C ARG A 35 -0.72 -4.33 13.61
N SER A 36 -0.63 -4.47 12.29
CA SER A 36 -1.72 -4.17 11.39
C SER A 36 -2.91 -5.12 11.58
N LEU A 37 -4.11 -4.57 11.45
CA LEU A 37 -5.38 -5.29 11.39
C LEU A 37 -5.52 -6.08 10.08
N ALA A 38 -4.73 -5.75 9.04
CA ALA A 38 -4.64 -6.48 7.77
C ALA A 38 -3.86 -7.80 7.92
N SER A 39 -4.28 -8.63 8.86
CA SER A 39 -3.60 -9.85 9.29
C SER A 39 -3.29 -10.86 8.17
N SER A 40 -4.03 -10.85 7.06
CA SER A 40 -3.74 -11.70 5.88
C SER A 40 -2.45 -11.30 5.15
N LEU A 41 -1.95 -10.07 5.34
CA LEU A 41 -0.61 -9.63 4.90
C LEU A 41 0.49 -9.92 5.95
N GLY A 42 0.13 -10.53 7.08
CA GLY A 42 0.96 -10.64 8.29
C GLY A 42 2.13 -11.63 8.23
N ALA A 43 2.97 -11.55 7.21
CA ALA A 43 4.23 -12.29 7.15
C ALA A 43 5.32 -11.59 7.97
N SER A 44 5.94 -12.29 8.92
CA SER A 44 7.04 -11.73 9.73
C SER A 44 8.30 -11.42 8.91
N SER A 45 8.46 -11.99 7.73
CA SER A 45 9.52 -11.70 6.76
C SER A 45 8.99 -12.02 5.37
N PRO A 46 9.39 -11.26 4.32
CA PRO A 46 9.02 -11.61 2.95
C PRO A 46 9.69 -12.90 2.50
N SER A 47 9.11 -13.56 1.50
CA SER A 47 9.71 -14.71 0.85
C SER A 47 10.97 -14.31 0.06
N PRO A 48 12.13 -14.97 0.27
CA PRO A 48 13.33 -14.71 -0.51
C PRO A 48 13.09 -14.81 -2.02
N SER A 49 12.28 -15.78 -2.44
CA SER A 49 11.95 -16.00 -3.86
C SER A 49 11.11 -14.86 -4.44
N ALA A 50 10.15 -14.34 -3.67
CA ALA A 50 9.33 -13.20 -4.11
C ALA A 50 10.18 -11.93 -4.28
N VAL A 51 11.08 -11.66 -3.33
CA VAL A 51 12.01 -10.53 -3.41
C VAL A 51 12.98 -10.68 -4.59
N SER A 52 13.53 -11.88 -4.80
CA SER A 52 14.38 -12.19 -5.96
C SER A 52 13.64 -12.00 -7.28
N MET A 53 12.37 -12.40 -7.36
CA MET A 53 11.53 -12.20 -8.54
C MET A 53 11.29 -10.72 -8.83
N ALA A 54 10.99 -9.92 -7.81
CA ALA A 54 10.82 -8.47 -7.94
C ALA A 54 12.11 -7.79 -8.45
N LEU A 55 13.27 -8.14 -7.88
CA LEU A 55 14.58 -7.63 -8.28
C LEU A 55 14.96 -7.96 -9.72
N ARG A 56 14.51 -9.11 -10.24
CA ARG A 56 14.82 -9.58 -11.60
C ARG A 56 13.80 -9.11 -12.65
N ARG A 57 12.69 -8.48 -12.22
CA ARG A 57 11.65 -8.04 -13.14
C ARG A 57 12.18 -6.94 -14.05
N LYS A 58 11.84 -7.03 -15.34
CA LYS A 58 12.06 -5.92 -16.29
C LYS A 58 10.98 -4.87 -16.08
N GLY A 59 11.39 -3.67 -15.69
CA GLY A 59 10.49 -2.55 -15.36
C GLY A 59 10.43 -2.26 -13.86
N PRO A 60 9.83 -1.13 -13.47
CA PRO A 60 9.80 -0.69 -12.08
C PRO A 60 8.93 -1.63 -11.21
N VAL A 61 9.37 -1.81 -9.96
CA VAL A 61 8.60 -2.39 -8.86
C VAL A 61 8.76 -1.45 -7.68
N HIS A 62 7.65 -0.93 -7.19
CA HIS A 62 7.64 -0.01 -6.05
C HIS A 62 7.14 -0.72 -4.80
N CYS A 63 7.86 -0.54 -3.70
CA CYS A 63 7.42 -0.97 -2.37
C CYS A 63 6.66 0.18 -1.73
N VAL A 64 5.34 0.04 -1.60
CA VAL A 64 4.47 1.04 -0.97
C VAL A 64 3.98 0.52 0.37
N ALA A 65 4.12 1.34 1.40
CA ALA A 65 3.67 1.10 2.76
C ALA A 65 2.69 2.20 3.16
N ILE A 66 1.54 1.78 3.68
CA ILE A 66 0.37 2.60 4.02
C ILE A 66 -0.10 2.25 5.43
N SER A 67 -0.87 3.13 6.07
CA SER A 67 -1.61 2.77 7.28
C SER A 67 -2.80 1.85 7.02
N ASP A 68 -3.30 1.26 8.10
CA ASP A 68 -4.56 0.53 8.08
C ASP A 68 -5.72 1.48 7.76
N GLU A 69 -5.72 2.69 8.30
CA GLU A 69 -6.74 3.72 8.07
C GLU A 69 -6.88 4.06 6.58
N ARG A 70 -5.77 4.19 5.85
CA ARG A 70 -5.83 4.41 4.41
C ARG A 70 -6.44 3.23 3.66
N ALA A 71 -6.11 2.00 4.04
CA ALA A 71 -6.74 0.80 3.49
C ALA A 71 -8.23 0.69 3.87
N MET A 72 -8.62 1.12 5.07
CA MET A 72 -10.03 1.20 5.52
C MET A 72 -10.81 2.19 4.66
N SER A 73 -10.24 3.36 4.39
CA SER A 73 -10.86 4.38 3.54
C SER A 73 -11.09 3.85 2.12
N ALA A 74 -10.09 3.18 1.54
CA ALA A 74 -10.23 2.52 0.25
C ALA A 74 -11.28 1.39 0.27
N ALA A 75 -11.36 0.60 1.35
CA ALA A 75 -12.34 -0.47 1.49
C ALA A 75 -13.78 0.04 1.47
N LEU A 76 -14.06 1.12 2.22
CA LEU A 76 -15.38 1.73 2.29
C LEU A 76 -15.78 2.33 0.94
N ARG A 77 -14.90 3.14 0.34
CA ARG A 77 -15.15 3.77 -0.97
C ARG A 77 -15.37 2.73 -2.06
N PHE A 78 -14.58 1.65 -2.06
CA PHE A 78 -14.76 0.55 -3.01
C PHE A 78 -16.08 -0.19 -2.80
N THR A 79 -16.49 -0.37 -1.56
CA THR A 79 -17.80 -0.97 -1.25
C THR A 79 -18.93 -0.12 -1.79
N ASP A 80 -18.84 1.21 -1.65
CA ASP A 80 -19.84 2.14 -2.18
C ASP A 80 -19.85 2.17 -3.72
N ASP A 81 -18.67 2.30 -4.35
CA ASP A 81 -18.54 2.43 -5.80
C ASP A 81 -18.89 1.13 -6.56
N HIS A 82 -18.52 -0.03 -6.00
CA HIS A 82 -18.55 -1.32 -6.68
C HIS A 82 -19.45 -2.36 -6.01
N GLN A 83 -20.16 -2.00 -4.94
CA GLN A 83 -21.11 -2.87 -4.23
C GLN A 83 -20.48 -4.21 -3.81
N THR A 84 -19.18 -4.19 -3.55
CA THR A 84 -18.36 -5.38 -3.28
C THR A 84 -17.50 -5.12 -2.06
N MET A 85 -17.68 -5.93 -1.01
CA MET A 85 -16.86 -5.87 0.19
C MET A 85 -15.60 -6.72 0.02
N THR A 86 -14.47 -6.24 0.54
CA THR A 86 -13.21 -7.01 0.61
C THR A 86 -12.64 -6.95 2.03
N GLU A 87 -11.71 -7.84 2.35
CA GLU A 87 -10.97 -7.70 3.61
C GLU A 87 -9.95 -6.56 3.56
N LEU A 88 -9.51 -6.07 4.72
CA LEU A 88 -8.60 -4.92 4.82
C LEU A 88 -7.28 -5.12 4.04
N ALA A 89 -6.73 -6.33 4.10
CA ALA A 89 -5.52 -6.71 3.34
C ALA A 89 -5.69 -6.58 1.83
N CYS A 90 -6.85 -6.98 1.29
CA CYS A 90 -7.14 -6.83 -0.13
C CYS A 90 -7.32 -5.35 -0.51
N SER A 91 -7.93 -4.57 0.38
CA SER A 91 -8.16 -3.13 0.17
C SER A 91 -6.87 -2.31 0.09
N ALA A 92 -5.76 -2.80 0.65
CA ALA A 92 -4.45 -2.17 0.48
C ALA A 92 -4.06 -2.00 -1.00
N THR A 93 -4.42 -2.95 -1.86
CA THR A 93 -4.17 -2.86 -3.31
C THR A 93 -4.95 -1.71 -3.97
N LEU A 94 -6.12 -1.35 -3.42
CA LEU A 94 -7.01 -0.32 -3.97
C LEU A 94 -6.57 1.10 -3.62
N VAL A 95 -5.68 1.29 -2.64
CA VAL A 95 -5.31 2.62 -2.15
C VAL A 95 -4.82 3.57 -3.25
N PRO A 96 -3.98 3.17 -4.22
CA PRO A 96 -3.61 4.07 -5.33
C PRO A 96 -4.81 4.54 -6.16
N ALA A 97 -5.87 3.76 -6.30
CA ALA A 97 -7.07 4.19 -7.04
C ALA A 97 -7.81 5.35 -6.33
N TYR A 98 -7.65 5.43 -5.00
CA TYR A 98 -8.36 6.37 -4.14
C TYR A 98 -7.47 7.46 -3.54
N THR A 99 -6.17 7.43 -3.84
CA THR A 99 -5.16 8.37 -3.37
C THR A 99 -4.41 8.92 -4.60
N PRO A 100 -4.90 10.00 -5.24
CA PRO A 100 -4.36 10.49 -6.51
C PRO A 100 -2.86 10.78 -6.47
N HIS A 101 -2.39 11.43 -5.40
CA HIS A 101 -0.97 11.78 -5.29
C HIS A 101 -0.06 10.54 -5.23
N LEU A 102 -0.49 9.45 -4.57
CA LEU A 102 0.24 8.18 -4.58
C LEU A 102 0.28 7.58 -5.98
N LEU A 103 -0.86 7.58 -6.69
CA LEU A 103 -0.91 7.06 -8.04
C LEU A 103 0.00 7.84 -8.97
N GLU A 104 0.02 9.17 -8.86
CA GLU A 104 0.94 10.02 -9.62
C GLU A 104 2.39 9.65 -9.37
N HIS A 105 2.81 9.44 -8.12
CA HIS A 105 4.17 9.00 -7.79
C HIS A 105 4.48 7.60 -8.33
N ILE A 106 3.55 6.65 -8.27
CA ILE A 106 3.72 5.30 -8.85
C ILE A 106 3.85 5.36 -10.37
N LEU A 107 3.14 6.29 -11.01
CA LEU A 107 3.18 6.49 -12.45
C LEU A 107 4.32 7.40 -12.91
N ASP A 108 5.02 8.05 -11.98
CA ASP A 108 6.18 8.86 -12.30
C ASP A 108 7.32 7.96 -12.81
N GLY A 109 8.03 8.44 -13.83
CA GLY A 109 9.08 7.66 -14.49
C GLY A 109 8.61 6.50 -15.39
N LEU A 110 7.30 6.22 -15.49
CA LEU A 110 6.74 5.33 -16.53
C LEU A 110 6.82 6.02 -17.91
N HIS A 111 8.00 5.94 -18.52
CA HIS A 111 8.22 6.34 -19.91
C HIS A 111 7.47 5.38 -20.83
N THR A 112 6.29 5.80 -21.29
CA THR A 112 5.66 5.16 -22.45
C THR A 112 6.20 5.82 -23.72
N PRO A 113 6.56 5.05 -24.76
CA PRO A 113 6.99 5.59 -26.06
C PRO A 113 5.96 6.50 -26.72
N ASN A 114 4.71 6.45 -26.26
CA ASN A 114 3.63 7.29 -26.71
C ASN A 114 2.84 7.77 -25.49
N GLN A 115 3.09 9.01 -25.08
CA GLN A 115 2.43 9.65 -23.93
C GLN A 115 0.94 9.92 -24.19
N GLU A 116 0.50 9.89 -25.45
CA GLU A 116 -0.89 10.15 -25.85
C GLU A 116 -1.81 8.92 -25.69
N LYS A 117 -1.25 7.73 -25.45
CA LYS A 117 -2.07 6.53 -25.27
C LYS A 117 -2.65 6.46 -23.86
N ARG A 118 -3.96 6.20 -23.80
CA ARG A 118 -4.69 5.87 -22.56
C ARG A 118 -3.95 4.76 -21.80
N LYS A 119 -3.56 5.05 -20.55
CA LYS A 119 -3.01 4.06 -19.62
C LYS A 119 -4.15 3.21 -19.05
N VAL A 120 -3.94 1.90 -18.99
CA VAL A 120 -4.87 0.95 -18.35
C VAL A 120 -4.22 0.44 -17.08
N LEU A 121 -4.90 0.62 -15.95
CA LEU A 121 -4.45 0.16 -14.64
C LEU A 121 -5.23 -1.10 -14.27
N VAL A 122 -4.54 -2.09 -13.72
CA VAL A 122 -5.14 -3.35 -13.26
C VAL A 122 -4.87 -3.49 -11.77
N PHE A 123 -5.94 -3.54 -10.99
CA PHE A 123 -5.91 -3.81 -9.56
C PHE A 123 -6.30 -5.25 -9.31
N VAL A 124 -5.42 -6.03 -8.67
CA VAL A 124 -5.69 -7.45 -8.38
C VAL A 124 -6.35 -7.55 -7.01
N LEU A 125 -7.64 -7.86 -7.00
CA LEU A 125 -8.42 -8.07 -5.79
C LEU A 125 -8.40 -9.55 -5.43
N CYS A 126 -7.57 -9.91 -4.45
CA CYS A 126 -7.54 -11.27 -3.91
C CYS A 126 -8.79 -11.60 -3.07
N GLY A 127 -9.62 -10.60 -2.76
CA GLY A 127 -10.86 -10.71 -2.00
C GLY A 127 -10.60 -10.87 -0.50
N GLY A 128 -10.42 -12.11 -0.07
CA GLY A 128 -10.30 -12.50 1.33
C GLY A 128 -11.64 -12.84 1.99
N CYS A 129 -11.57 -13.40 3.20
CA CYS A 129 -12.75 -13.89 3.94
C CYS A 129 -13.00 -13.15 5.27
N LYS A 130 -12.19 -12.12 5.58
CA LYS A 130 -12.33 -11.30 6.79
C LYS A 130 -13.09 -9.98 6.55
N GLY A 131 -13.73 -9.83 5.40
CA GLY A 131 -14.67 -8.73 5.15
C GLY A 131 -16.04 -9.05 5.77
N SER A 132 -16.61 -8.10 6.52
CA SER A 132 -17.95 -8.21 7.10
C SER A 132 -18.54 -6.82 7.33
N LEU A 133 -19.86 -6.73 7.53
CA LEU A 133 -20.51 -5.46 7.91
C LEU A 133 -19.95 -4.90 9.23
N GLU A 134 -19.59 -5.78 10.16
CA GLU A 134 -18.98 -5.38 11.43
C GLU A 134 -17.58 -4.78 11.22
N ALA A 135 -16.78 -5.37 10.31
CA ALA A 135 -15.50 -4.81 9.94
C ALA A 135 -15.67 -3.42 9.28
N MET A 136 -16.68 -3.24 8.42
CA MET A 136 -16.96 -1.94 7.79
C MET A 136 -17.37 -0.88 8.82
N ARG A 137 -18.16 -1.25 9.84
CA ARG A 137 -18.50 -0.33 10.95
C ARG A 137 -17.26 0.07 11.74
N LEU A 138 -16.41 -0.90 12.11
CA LEU A 138 -15.13 -0.64 12.76
C LEU A 138 -14.26 0.32 11.92
N PHE A 139 -14.26 0.16 10.60
CA PHE A 139 -13.52 1.04 9.69
C PHE A 139 -14.07 2.47 9.75
N GLN A 140 -15.39 2.64 9.69
CA GLN A 140 -16.04 3.95 9.83
C GLN A 140 -15.70 4.63 11.17
N GLU A 141 -15.76 3.87 12.27
CA GLU A 141 -15.42 4.36 13.61
C GLU A 141 -13.94 4.79 13.70
N ARG A 142 -13.03 3.99 13.16
CA ARG A 142 -11.59 4.31 13.15
C ARG A 142 -11.27 5.56 12.33
N LEU A 143 -12.05 5.81 11.28
CA LEU A 143 -11.85 6.93 10.38
C LEU A 143 -12.51 8.23 10.85
N SER A 144 -13.34 8.22 11.90
CA SER A 144 -14.07 9.42 12.33
C SER A 144 -13.14 10.58 12.71
N ASP A 145 -11.98 10.27 13.28
CA ASP A 145 -10.98 11.25 13.74
C ASP A 145 -9.68 11.21 12.91
N TRP A 146 -9.65 10.42 11.83
CA TRP A 146 -8.45 10.26 11.01
C TRP A 146 -8.27 11.46 10.06
N GLN A 147 -7.15 12.16 10.21
CA GLN A 147 -6.82 13.39 9.45
C GLN A 147 -5.85 13.13 8.28
N GLY A 148 -5.64 11.86 7.94
CA GLY A 148 -4.61 11.45 7.00
C GLY A 148 -3.33 11.01 7.68
N ASP A 149 -2.45 10.43 6.87
CA ASP A 149 -1.19 9.84 7.29
C ASP A 149 -0.14 9.96 6.18
N ASP A 150 1.12 9.70 6.54
CA ASP A 150 2.19 9.64 5.56
C ASP A 150 2.20 8.29 4.84
N ILE A 151 2.56 8.33 3.56
CA ILE A 151 2.80 7.12 2.77
C ILE A 151 4.30 6.92 2.62
N ILE A 152 4.78 5.69 2.68
CA ILE A 152 6.19 5.38 2.44
C ILE A 152 6.30 4.64 1.11
N MET A 153 7.08 5.18 0.18
CA MET A 153 7.35 4.57 -1.13
C MET A 153 8.85 4.42 -1.31
N ASP A 154 9.31 3.19 -1.54
CA ASP A 154 10.73 2.83 -1.71
C ASP A 154 11.64 3.33 -0.57
N GLY A 155 11.07 3.42 0.63
CA GLY A 155 11.73 3.90 1.85
C GLY A 155 11.75 5.42 2.02
N ASN A 156 11.09 6.17 1.14
CA ASN A 156 10.96 7.63 1.24
C ASN A 156 9.53 8.00 1.66
N ARG A 157 9.40 8.97 2.57
CA ARG A 157 8.11 9.51 3.00
C ARG A 157 7.55 10.40 1.90
N LEU A 158 6.36 10.09 1.41
CA LEU A 158 5.56 10.96 0.58
C LEU A 158 4.75 11.85 1.51
N THR A 159 5.00 13.15 1.47
CA THR A 159 4.18 14.12 2.19
C THR A 159 2.78 14.15 1.59
N PRO A 160 1.72 14.22 2.40
CA PRO A 160 0.35 14.36 1.89
C PRO A 160 0.25 15.58 0.97
N CYS A 161 -0.31 15.40 -0.22
CA CYS A 161 -0.75 16.54 -1.01
C CYS A 161 -2.03 17.10 -0.38
N ILE A 162 -2.14 18.42 -0.27
CA ILE A 162 -3.29 19.17 0.27
C ILE A 162 -4.64 18.81 -0.42
N LEU A 163 -4.60 18.05 -1.53
CA LEU A 163 -5.75 17.70 -2.36
C LEU A 163 -6.50 16.43 -1.93
N ASP A 164 -6.05 15.72 -0.90
CA ASP A 164 -6.71 14.51 -0.37
C ASP A 164 -7.85 14.83 0.63
N GLU A 165 -8.46 16.03 0.55
CA GLU A 165 -9.59 16.41 1.40
C GLU A 165 -10.69 15.33 1.36
N PRO A 166 -11.17 14.86 2.54
CA PRO A 166 -12.26 13.91 2.58
C PRO A 166 -13.47 14.56 1.90
N ARG A 167 -13.96 13.95 0.83
CA ARG A 167 -15.30 14.28 0.33
C ARG A 167 -16.27 13.96 1.45
N THR A 168 -16.73 14.99 2.14
CA THR A 168 -17.89 14.90 3.01
C THR A 168 -19.04 14.39 2.16
N ASN A 169 -19.58 13.24 2.56
CA ASN A 169 -20.77 12.67 1.94
C ASN A 169 -21.92 13.66 2.16
N ALA A 170 -22.39 14.28 1.07
CA ALA A 170 -23.63 15.02 1.02
C ALA A 170 -24.83 14.08 0.95
#